data_AF-A0A6J7B6U2-F1
#
_entry.id   AF-A0A6J7B6U2-F1
#
_cell.length_a   1.000
_cell.length_b   1.000
_cell.length_c   1.000
_cell.angle_alpha   90.00
_cell.angle_beta   90.00
_cell.angle_gamma   90.00
#
_symmetry.space_group_name_H-M   'P 1'
#
loop_
_entity.id
_entity.type
_entity.pdbx_description
1 polymer ?
#
loop_
_entity_poly.entity_id
_entity_poly.type
_entity_poly.pdbx_seq_one_letter_code
_entity_poly.pdbx_strand_id
1 'polypeptide(L)'
;MNQLIQEYKEHAQDWLANLHFSRAHKLALLSIGLIVLVASVGIVFRGHSQPVEIALPVPSIVVPLLVTVDVAGGVNAPGVYKLPISSRVIDAITAAGGVKKGGDVSDVNLARIIKDGEQIYVQPLMPIASAHITVKRSGPININRATISDFDSLPGVGPVIAARIFSYRKTNGPFMSVEDLQKVSGIGIAKFAQLKNQVSV
;
A
#
# COMPACT_ATOMS: atom_id res chain seq x y z
N MET A 1 14.93 70.22 -21.84
CA MET A 1 13.66 69.65 -21.33
C MET A 1 12.70 70.73 -20.83
N ASN A 2 13.12 71.63 -19.93
CA ASN A 2 12.20 72.61 -19.31
C ASN A 2 11.67 73.70 -20.26
N GLN A 3 12.41 74.09 -21.30
CA GLN A 3 11.94 75.12 -22.24
C GLN A 3 10.78 74.64 -23.12
N LEU A 4 10.82 73.41 -23.63
CA LEU A 4 9.73 72.84 -24.45
C LEU A 4 8.41 72.68 -23.68
N ILE A 5 8.49 72.38 -22.39
CA ILE A 5 7.30 72.28 -21.53
C ILE A 5 6.71 73.67 -21.26
N GLN A 6 7.56 74.68 -21.10
CA GLN A 6 7.13 76.05 -20.86
C GLN A 6 6.46 76.63 -22.11
N GLU A 7 7.08 76.42 -23.27
CA GLU A 7 6.55 76.82 -24.58
C GLU A 7 5.20 76.14 -24.87
N TYR A 8 5.06 74.84 -24.61
CA TYR A 8 3.78 74.14 -24.77
C TYR A 8 2.68 74.68 -23.85
N LYS A 9 3.01 75.01 -22.60
CA LYS A 9 2.04 75.58 -21.65
C LYS A 9 1.58 76.97 -22.07
N GLU A 10 2.50 77.83 -22.49
CA GLU A 10 2.16 79.17 -22.99
C GLU A 10 1.32 79.09 -24.26
N HIS A 11 1.68 78.21 -25.21
CA HIS A 11 0.90 78.01 -26.44
C HIS A 11 -0.50 77.44 -26.16
N ALA A 12 -0.64 76.57 -25.16
CA ALA A 12 -1.93 76.04 -24.76
C ALA A 12 -2.80 77.10 -24.06
N GLN A 13 -2.20 77.96 -23.23
CA GLN A 13 -2.89 79.06 -22.55
C GLN A 13 -3.36 80.12 -23.53
N ASP A 14 -2.52 80.50 -24.50
CA ASP A 14 -2.87 81.44 -25.57
C ASP A 14 -3.94 80.86 -26.49
N TRP A 15 -3.86 79.57 -26.81
CA TRP A 15 -4.91 78.88 -27.57
C TRP A 15 -6.24 78.90 -26.82
N LEU A 16 -6.24 78.64 -25.51
CA LEU A 16 -7.45 78.70 -24.67
C LEU A 16 -8.00 80.11 -24.52
N ALA A 17 -7.12 81.11 -24.39
CA ALA A 17 -7.51 82.51 -24.25
C ALA A 17 -8.13 83.08 -25.54
N ASN A 18 -7.67 82.60 -26.70
CA ASN A 18 -8.16 83.02 -28.01
C ASN A 18 -9.38 82.22 -28.51
N LEU A 19 -9.93 81.31 -27.70
CA LEU A 19 -11.20 80.67 -28.00
C LEU A 19 -12.36 81.67 -27.85
N HIS A 20 -12.63 82.41 -28.92
CA HIS A 20 -13.77 83.31 -29.01
C HIS A 20 -15.06 82.54 -29.28
N PHE A 21 -15.62 81.93 -28.23
CA PHE A 21 -16.96 81.37 -28.32
C PHE A 21 -18.01 82.48 -28.38
N SER A 22 -18.68 82.62 -29.52
CA SER A 22 -19.94 83.37 -29.62
C SER A 22 -20.93 82.91 -28.53
N ARG A 23 -21.84 83.79 -28.13
CA ARG A 23 -22.91 83.47 -27.17
C ARG A 23 -23.68 82.20 -27.57
N ALA A 24 -23.88 81.98 -28.86
CA ALA A 24 -24.51 80.77 -29.40
C ALA A 24 -23.70 79.49 -29.11
N HIS A 25 -22.38 79.50 -29.28
CA HIS A 25 -21.51 78.34 -29.00
C HIS A 25 -21.46 78.03 -27.50
N LYS A 26 -21.44 79.05 -26.63
CA LYS A 26 -21.49 78.85 -25.18
C LYS A 26 -22.80 78.20 -24.75
N LEU A 27 -23.93 78.67 -25.29
CA LEU A 27 -25.25 78.09 -25.01
C LEU A 27 -25.35 76.65 -25.54
N ALA A 28 -24.80 76.36 -26.72
CA ALA A 28 -24.76 75.01 -27.28
C ALA A 28 -23.91 74.04 -26.46
N LEU A 29 -22.74 74.48 -25.96
CA LEU A 29 -21.91 73.65 -25.10
C LEU A 29 -22.58 73.38 -23.75
N LEU A 30 -23.25 74.38 -23.17
CA LEU A 30 -24.02 74.21 -21.94
C LEU A 30 -25.18 73.22 -22.13
N SER A 31 -25.90 73.28 -23.26
CA SER A 31 -27.00 72.35 -23.52
C SER A 31 -26.49 70.92 -23.73
N ILE A 32 -25.40 70.73 -24.48
CA ILE A 32 -24.77 69.41 -24.64
C ILE A 32 -24.31 68.86 -23.29
N GLY A 33 -23.64 69.68 -22.48
CA GLY A 33 -23.20 69.29 -21.13
C GLY A 33 -24.36 68.86 -20.24
N LEU A 34 -25.47 69.61 -20.28
CA LEU A 34 -26.68 69.28 -19.53
C LEU A 34 -27.31 67.96 -20.01
N ILE A 35 -27.37 67.72 -21.32
CA ILE A 35 -27.91 66.48 -21.89
C ILE A 35 -27.07 65.27 -21.45
N VAL A 36 -25.74 65.38 -21.53
CA VAL A 36 -24.83 64.32 -21.09
C VAL A 36 -25.00 64.05 -19.60
N LEU A 37 -25.12 65.11 -18.78
CA LEU A 37 -25.33 64.98 -17.34
C LEU A 37 -26.67 64.28 -17.03
N VAL A 38 -27.76 64.69 -17.68
CA VAL A 38 -29.08 64.07 -17.50
C VAL A 38 -29.10 62.61 -17.97
N ALA A 39 -28.47 62.30 -19.11
CA ALA A 39 -28.38 60.94 -19.61
C ALA A 39 -27.54 60.05 -18.67
N SER A 40 -26.41 60.56 -18.17
CA SER A 40 -25.56 59.85 -17.21
C SER A 40 -26.31 59.56 -15.91
N VAL A 41 -27.00 60.57 -15.35
CA VAL A 41 -27.88 60.41 -14.18
C VAL A 41 -28.94 59.36 -14.47
N GLY A 42 -29.63 59.43 -15.61
CA GLY A 42 -30.64 58.46 -16.00
C GLY A 42 -30.12 57.02 -16.08
N ILE A 43 -28.92 56.81 -16.61
CA ILE A 43 -28.27 55.48 -16.69
C ILE A 43 -27.91 54.95 -15.30
N VAL A 44 -27.36 55.80 -14.44
CA VAL A 44 -26.99 55.43 -13.06
C VAL A 44 -28.24 55.08 -12.24
N PHE A 45 -29.30 55.89 -12.34
CA PHE A 45 -30.54 55.67 -11.62
C PHE A 45 -31.38 54.51 -12.17
N ARG A 46 -31.22 54.14 -13.44
CA ARG A 46 -31.94 52.98 -14.03
C ARG A 46 -31.50 51.64 -13.45
N GLY A 47 -30.36 51.58 -12.75
CA GLY A 47 -29.92 50.42 -11.97
C GLY A 47 -30.09 49.08 -12.67
N HIS A 48 -29.11 48.63 -13.45
CA HIS A 48 -29.10 47.27 -14.03
C HIS A 48 -28.71 46.16 -13.04
N SER A 49 -28.91 46.38 -11.75
CA SER A 49 -28.63 45.38 -10.72
C SER A 49 -29.73 44.31 -10.75
N GLN A 50 -29.56 43.29 -11.58
CA GLN A 50 -30.26 42.04 -11.34
C GLN A 50 -29.74 41.48 -10.01
N PRO A 51 -30.62 41.17 -9.05
CA PRO A 51 -30.20 40.50 -7.83
C PRO A 51 -29.56 39.18 -8.24
N VAL A 52 -28.26 39.04 -7.97
CA VAL A 52 -27.59 37.74 -8.04
C VAL A 52 -28.23 36.89 -6.96
N GLU A 53 -29.08 35.95 -7.36
CA GLU A 53 -29.66 34.97 -6.46
C GLU A 53 -28.51 34.06 -6.00
N ILE A 54 -27.95 34.38 -4.82
CA ILE A 54 -26.95 33.54 -4.17
C ILE A 54 -27.72 32.31 -3.67
N ALA A 55 -27.76 31.25 -4.49
CA ALA A 55 -28.23 29.96 -4.04
C ALA A 55 -27.39 29.58 -2.80
N LEU A 56 -28.06 29.38 -1.67
CA LEU A 56 -27.41 28.87 -0.46
C LEU A 56 -26.69 27.57 -0.83
N PRO A 57 -25.46 27.33 -0.34
CA PRO A 57 -24.79 26.06 -0.58
C PRO A 57 -25.68 24.95 -0.01
N VAL A 58 -26.29 24.18 -0.90
CA VAL A 58 -27.06 23.01 -0.49
C VAL A 58 -26.08 22.08 0.22
N PRO A 59 -26.34 21.65 1.46
CA PRO A 59 -25.44 20.75 2.16
C PRO A 59 -25.31 19.47 1.32
N SER A 60 -24.15 19.29 0.71
CA SER A 60 -23.85 18.09 -0.05
C SER A 60 -23.64 16.97 0.97
N ILE A 61 -24.62 16.09 1.12
CA ILE A 61 -24.47 14.87 1.91
C ILE A 61 -23.51 13.96 1.15
N VAL A 62 -22.25 13.93 1.57
CA VAL A 62 -21.26 12.99 1.03
C VAL A 62 -21.61 11.61 1.59
N VAL A 63 -22.31 10.80 0.79
CA VAL A 63 -22.58 9.40 1.16
C VAL A 63 -21.29 8.61 0.95
N PRO A 64 -20.69 8.02 2.00
CA PRO A 64 -19.47 7.25 1.85
C PRO A 64 -19.75 6.00 1.00
N LEU A 65 -18.99 5.82 -0.07
CA LEU A 65 -19.06 4.61 -0.88
C LEU A 65 -18.44 3.46 -0.07
N LEU A 66 -19.19 2.37 0.11
CA LEU A 66 -18.79 1.23 0.94
C LEU A 66 -18.47 0.00 0.09
N VAL A 67 -17.57 -0.84 0.59
CA VAL A 67 -17.27 -2.19 0.10
C VAL A 67 -17.66 -3.21 1.16
N THR A 68 -18.09 -4.38 0.72
CA THR A 68 -18.46 -5.52 1.56
C THR A 68 -17.34 -6.55 1.54
N VAL A 69 -16.93 -7.02 2.72
CA VAL A 69 -15.85 -8.01 2.88
C VAL A 69 -16.22 -9.06 3.93
N ASP A 70 -15.92 -10.32 3.66
CA ASP A 70 -16.05 -11.41 4.63
C ASP A 70 -14.72 -11.64 5.35
N VAL A 71 -14.73 -11.63 6.69
CA VAL A 71 -13.54 -11.86 7.51
C VAL A 71 -13.73 -13.12 8.34
N ALA A 72 -12.86 -14.12 8.12
CA ALA A 72 -12.97 -15.44 8.70
C ALA A 72 -11.67 -15.91 9.37
N GLY A 73 -11.77 -16.99 10.15
CA GLY A 73 -10.62 -17.66 10.78
C GLY A 73 -10.24 -17.08 12.14
N GLY A 74 -8.95 -16.80 12.34
CA GLY A 74 -8.30 -16.40 13.59
C GLY A 74 -8.56 -14.96 14.05
N VAL A 75 -9.78 -14.45 13.89
CA VAL A 75 -10.23 -13.12 14.37
C VAL A 75 -11.21 -13.24 15.52
N ASN A 76 -11.43 -12.17 16.29
CA ASN A 76 -12.31 -12.20 17.46
C ASN A 76 -13.80 -12.30 17.10
N ALA A 77 -14.23 -11.63 16.03
CA ALA A 77 -15.60 -11.64 15.54
C ALA A 77 -15.63 -11.90 14.03
N PRO A 78 -15.62 -13.17 13.58
CA PRO A 78 -15.79 -13.50 12.16
C PRO A 78 -17.14 -13.03 11.62
N GLY A 79 -17.19 -12.62 10.37
CA GLY A 79 -18.42 -12.18 9.70
C GLY A 79 -18.18 -11.22 8.56
N VAL A 80 -19.29 -10.70 8.02
CA VAL A 80 -19.30 -9.77 6.88
C VAL A 80 -19.38 -8.32 7.36
N TYR A 81 -18.46 -7.49 6.87
CA TYR A 81 -18.31 -6.09 7.25
C TYR A 81 -18.49 -5.16 6.05
N LYS A 82 -19.05 -3.97 6.30
CA LYS A 82 -19.11 -2.87 5.33
C LYS A 82 -18.10 -1.81 5.73
N LEU A 83 -17.15 -1.53 4.84
CA LEU A 83 -16.05 -0.60 5.10
C LEU A 83 -16.00 0.47 4.00
N PRO A 84 -15.44 1.66 4.26
CA PRO A 84 -15.21 2.64 3.21
C PRO A 84 -14.42 2.06 2.03
N ILE A 85 -14.72 2.55 0.83
CA ILE A 85 -13.90 2.22 -0.34
C ILE A 85 -12.45 2.64 -0.08
N SER A 86 -11.50 1.85 -0.60
CA SER A 86 -10.07 1.99 -0.33
C SER A 86 -9.59 1.60 1.08
N SER A 87 -10.46 1.07 1.95
CA SER A 87 -10.03 0.40 3.18
C SER A 87 -9.04 -0.74 2.89
N ARG A 88 -8.11 -0.94 3.81
CA ARG A 88 -7.07 -1.97 3.74
C ARG A 88 -7.45 -3.20 4.56
N VAL A 89 -6.80 -4.32 4.30
CA VAL A 89 -7.01 -5.59 5.01
C VAL A 89 -6.91 -5.43 6.53
N ILE A 90 -5.99 -4.60 7.02
CA ILE A 90 -5.88 -4.27 8.46
C ILE A 90 -7.16 -3.65 9.03
N ASP A 91 -7.88 -2.84 8.27
CA ASP A 91 -9.11 -2.19 8.72
C ASP A 91 -10.23 -3.21 8.88
N ALA A 92 -10.31 -4.19 7.98
CA ALA A 92 -11.27 -5.29 8.08
C ALA A 92 -10.99 -6.20 9.27
N ILE A 93 -9.73 -6.55 9.50
CA ILE A 93 -9.34 -7.34 10.68
C ILE A 93 -9.63 -6.56 11.97
N THR A 94 -9.39 -5.25 11.97
CA THR A 94 -9.73 -4.38 13.11
C THR A 94 -11.24 -4.31 13.35
N ALA A 95 -12.03 -4.17 12.28
CA ALA A 95 -13.50 -4.22 12.36
C ALA A 95 -14.02 -5.57 12.87
N ALA A 96 -13.32 -6.66 12.56
CA ALA A 96 -13.56 -8.00 13.10
C ALA A 96 -13.08 -8.19 14.56
N GLY A 97 -12.78 -7.09 15.27
CA GLY A 97 -12.33 -7.11 16.66
C GLY A 97 -10.86 -7.46 16.84
N GLY A 98 -10.07 -7.45 15.76
CA GLY A 98 -8.66 -7.81 15.76
C GLY A 98 -8.40 -9.32 15.73
N VAL A 99 -7.12 -9.67 15.75
CA VAL A 99 -6.64 -11.05 15.72
C VAL A 99 -6.88 -11.71 17.08
N LYS A 100 -7.39 -12.94 17.09
CA LYS A 100 -7.62 -13.73 18.31
C LYS A 100 -6.29 -14.15 18.93
N LYS A 101 -6.29 -14.51 20.23
CA LYS A 101 -5.14 -15.16 20.86
C LYS A 101 -4.82 -16.46 20.12
N GLY A 102 -3.66 -16.50 19.46
CA GLY A 102 -3.30 -17.58 18.55
C GLY A 102 -3.91 -17.44 17.16
N GLY A 103 -4.11 -16.23 16.64
CA GLY A 103 -4.27 -15.99 15.20
C GLY A 103 -2.96 -15.49 14.61
N ASP A 104 -2.67 -15.89 13.38
CA ASP A 104 -1.48 -15.50 12.62
C ASP A 104 -1.89 -14.76 11.35
N VAL A 105 -1.29 -13.59 11.15
CA VAL A 105 -1.50 -12.72 10.00
C VAL A 105 -0.27 -12.64 9.09
N SER A 106 0.76 -13.43 9.36
CA SER A 106 2.02 -13.42 8.59
C SER A 106 1.82 -13.76 7.11
N ASP A 107 0.81 -14.59 6.81
CA ASP A 107 0.46 -15.00 5.45
C ASP A 107 -0.45 -13.99 4.72
N VAL A 108 -0.87 -12.92 5.40
CA VAL A 108 -1.83 -11.94 4.87
C VAL A 108 -1.17 -10.58 4.68
N ASN A 109 -1.26 -10.02 3.48
CA ASN A 109 -0.82 -8.65 3.22
C ASN A 109 -1.80 -7.63 3.82
N LEU A 110 -1.53 -7.20 5.06
CA LEU A 110 -2.33 -6.25 5.84
C LEU A 110 -2.50 -4.88 5.16
N ALA A 111 -1.54 -4.46 4.34
CA ALA A 111 -1.59 -3.17 3.67
C ALA A 111 -2.40 -3.20 2.37
N ARG A 112 -2.80 -4.35 1.86
CA ARG A 112 -3.51 -4.42 0.58
C ARG A 112 -4.89 -3.75 0.68
N ILE A 113 -5.29 -3.03 -0.38
CA ILE A 113 -6.64 -2.48 -0.52
C ILE A 113 -7.65 -3.62 -0.75
N ILE A 114 -8.79 -3.54 -0.06
CA ILE A 114 -9.88 -4.50 -0.13
C ILE A 114 -10.68 -4.30 -1.41
N LYS A 115 -11.04 -5.40 -2.05
CA LYS A 115 -12.00 -5.42 -3.16
C LYS A 115 -13.39 -5.77 -2.64
N ASP A 116 -14.42 -5.23 -3.27
CA ASP A 116 -15.80 -5.57 -2.93
C ASP A 116 -16.10 -7.06 -3.16
N GLY A 117 -16.79 -7.69 -2.22
CA GLY A 117 -17.14 -9.12 -2.24
C GLY A 117 -15.98 -10.07 -1.92
N GLU A 118 -14.85 -9.55 -1.43
CA GLU A 118 -13.68 -10.36 -1.10
C GLU A 118 -13.81 -11.09 0.25
N GLN A 119 -13.12 -12.23 0.40
CA GLN A 119 -12.93 -12.91 1.67
C GLN A 119 -11.49 -12.78 2.16
N ILE A 120 -11.32 -12.40 3.42
CA ILE A 120 -10.05 -12.34 4.15
C ILE A 120 -10.07 -13.46 5.19
N TYR A 121 -9.16 -14.42 5.05
CA TYR A 121 -9.01 -15.51 6.00
C TYR A 121 -7.74 -15.32 6.82
N VAL A 122 -7.88 -15.24 8.14
CA VAL A 122 -6.75 -15.19 9.08
C VAL A 122 -6.47 -16.60 9.56
N GLN A 123 -5.24 -17.08 9.40
CA GLN A 123 -4.87 -18.43 9.81
C GLN A 123 -4.91 -18.52 11.34
N PRO A 124 -5.62 -19.47 11.96
CA PRO A 124 -5.41 -19.77 13.37
C PRO A 124 -4.00 -20.35 13.55
N LEU A 125 -3.23 -19.87 14.53
CA LEU A 125 -2.12 -20.63 15.09
C LEU A 125 -2.70 -21.92 15.65
N MET A 126 -2.63 -22.98 14.86
CA MET A 126 -2.68 -24.31 15.40
C MET A 126 -1.49 -24.44 16.35
N PRO A 127 -1.66 -25.06 17.54
CA PRO A 127 -0.52 -25.56 18.27
C PRO A 127 0.23 -26.42 17.28
N ILE A 128 1.41 -25.97 16.89
CA ILE A 128 2.35 -26.79 16.16
C ILE A 128 2.75 -27.83 17.20
N ALA A 129 1.93 -28.88 17.37
CA ALA A 129 2.52 -30.18 17.55
C ALA A 129 3.49 -30.23 16.39
N SER A 130 4.79 -30.19 16.68
CA SER A 130 5.84 -30.36 15.70
C SER A 130 5.55 -31.65 14.97
N ALA A 131 4.70 -31.58 13.95
CA ALA A 131 4.66 -32.49 12.85
C ALA A 131 5.97 -32.17 12.15
N HIS A 132 7.04 -32.69 12.72
CA HIS A 132 8.19 -33.08 11.98
C HIS A 132 7.57 -33.88 10.84
N ILE A 133 7.50 -33.26 9.66
CA ILE A 133 7.19 -33.99 8.44
C ILE A 133 8.39 -34.94 8.33
N THR A 134 8.29 -36.09 9.00
CA THR A 134 9.07 -37.25 8.66
C THR A 134 8.59 -37.58 7.26
N VAL A 135 9.23 -36.95 6.28
CA VAL A 135 9.31 -37.50 4.94
C VAL A 135 9.88 -38.88 5.18
N LYS A 136 8.98 -39.87 5.26
CA LYS A 136 9.37 -41.28 5.30
C LYS A 136 10.01 -41.50 3.94
N ARG A 137 11.32 -41.25 3.87
CA ARG A 137 12.12 -41.43 2.67
C ARG A 137 12.00 -42.91 2.32
N SER A 138 11.11 -43.22 1.39
CA SER A 138 10.89 -44.58 0.93
C SER A 138 12.01 -44.91 -0.05
N GLY A 139 13.14 -45.35 0.48
CA GLY A 139 14.30 -45.73 -0.31
C GLY A 139 15.56 -45.86 0.55
N PRO A 140 16.63 -46.45 0.00
CA PRO A 140 17.90 -46.57 0.70
C PRO A 140 18.46 -45.18 1.10
N ILE A 141 18.89 -45.06 2.34
CA ILE A 141 19.47 -43.85 2.91
C ILE A 141 20.85 -43.62 2.30
N ASN A 142 21.02 -42.49 1.60
CA ASN A 142 22.33 -42.11 1.07
C ASN A 142 23.29 -41.74 2.21
N ILE A 143 24.33 -42.54 2.46
CA ILE A 143 25.24 -42.40 3.61
C ILE A 143 26.12 -41.14 3.53
N ASN A 144 26.31 -40.59 2.35
CA ASN A 144 27.08 -39.37 2.16
C ASN A 144 26.25 -38.10 2.41
N ARG A 145 24.92 -38.19 2.34
CA ARG A 145 23.98 -37.07 2.56
C ARG A 145 23.15 -37.19 3.83
N ALA A 146 23.10 -38.38 4.43
CA ALA A 146 22.33 -38.65 5.64
C ALA A 146 22.76 -37.78 6.82
N THR A 147 21.76 -37.37 7.60
CA THR A 147 21.93 -36.70 8.90
C THR A 147 22.12 -37.73 10.02
N ILE A 148 22.48 -37.27 11.22
CA ILE A 148 22.59 -38.13 12.41
C ILE A 148 21.25 -38.81 12.70
N SER A 149 20.14 -38.08 12.57
CA SER A 149 18.78 -38.63 12.75
C SER A 149 18.43 -39.68 11.70
N ASP A 150 18.90 -39.51 10.45
CA ASP A 150 18.67 -40.51 9.40
C ASP A 150 19.40 -41.83 9.74
N PHE A 151 20.63 -41.74 10.27
CA PHE A 151 21.36 -42.93 10.70
C PHE A 151 20.73 -43.61 11.91
N ASP A 152 20.22 -42.86 12.88
CA ASP A 152 19.53 -43.38 14.06
C ASP A 152 18.23 -44.14 13.72
N SER A 153 17.64 -43.85 12.54
CA SER A 153 16.47 -44.58 12.05
C SER A 153 16.79 -45.98 11.48
N LEU A 154 18.07 -46.31 11.26
CA LEU A 154 18.47 -47.61 10.73
C LEU A 154 18.43 -48.70 11.80
N PRO A 155 17.98 -49.93 11.48
CA PRO A 155 17.87 -50.98 12.47
C PRO A 155 19.24 -51.36 13.04
N GLY A 156 19.29 -51.37 14.36
CA GLY A 156 20.50 -51.64 15.13
C GLY A 156 21.44 -50.43 15.26
N VAL A 157 21.25 -49.34 14.53
CA VAL A 157 22.08 -48.12 14.64
C VAL A 157 21.40 -47.17 15.61
N GLY A 158 21.90 -47.11 16.85
CA GLY A 158 21.47 -46.11 17.82
C GLY A 158 22.28 -44.81 17.73
N PRO A 159 22.00 -43.82 18.59
CA PRO A 159 22.56 -42.47 18.49
C PRO A 159 24.08 -42.44 18.59
N VAL A 160 24.66 -43.37 19.35
CA VAL A 160 26.12 -43.52 19.50
C VAL A 160 26.78 -43.94 18.19
N ILE A 161 26.19 -44.89 17.45
CA ILE A 161 26.74 -45.38 16.18
C ILE A 161 26.47 -44.36 15.07
N ALA A 162 25.28 -43.76 15.06
CA ALA A 162 24.95 -42.67 14.14
C ALA A 162 25.97 -41.51 14.22
N ALA A 163 26.33 -41.08 15.43
CA ALA A 163 27.35 -40.06 15.65
C ALA A 163 28.73 -40.49 15.13
N ARG A 164 29.10 -41.76 15.27
CA ARG A 164 30.37 -42.29 14.74
C ARG A 164 30.41 -42.33 13.22
N ILE A 165 29.32 -42.72 12.55
CA ILE A 165 29.24 -42.70 11.08
C ILE A 165 29.42 -41.27 10.56
N PHE A 166 28.70 -40.32 11.16
CA PHE A 166 28.79 -38.91 10.80
C PHE A 166 30.20 -38.34 11.03
N SER A 167 30.81 -38.68 12.17
CA SER A 167 32.18 -38.25 12.49
C SER A 167 33.21 -38.87 11.55
N TYR A 168 33.08 -40.17 11.25
CA TYR A 168 33.94 -40.86 10.29
C TYR A 168 33.90 -40.18 8.92
N ARG A 169 32.70 -39.84 8.43
CA ARG A 169 32.51 -39.12 7.15
C ARG A 169 33.17 -37.74 7.17
N LYS A 170 33.13 -37.02 8.29
CA LYS A 170 33.78 -35.70 8.41
C LYS A 170 35.30 -35.79 8.42
N THR A 171 35.85 -36.82 9.06
CA THR A 171 37.32 -36.95 9.23
C THR A 171 37.99 -37.66 8.06
N ASN A 172 37.35 -38.66 7.47
CA ASN A 172 37.92 -39.50 6.41
C ASN A 172 37.39 -39.17 5.01
N GLY A 173 36.45 -38.23 4.91
CA GLY A 173 35.78 -37.89 3.66
C GLY A 173 34.58 -38.79 3.35
N PRO A 174 33.99 -38.65 2.15
CA PRO A 174 32.83 -39.44 1.74
C PRO A 174 33.18 -40.94 1.63
N PHE A 175 32.18 -41.78 1.90
CA PHE A 175 32.27 -43.22 1.65
C PHE A 175 32.25 -43.46 0.14
N MET A 176 33.11 -44.35 -0.35
CA MET A 176 33.21 -44.69 -1.78
C MET A 176 32.32 -45.88 -2.14
N SER A 177 32.13 -46.80 -1.19
CA SER A 177 31.23 -47.93 -1.32
C SER A 177 30.40 -48.13 -0.04
N VAL A 178 29.32 -48.91 -0.12
CA VAL A 178 28.48 -49.21 1.05
C VAL A 178 29.27 -50.00 2.10
N GLU A 179 30.17 -50.86 1.65
CA GLU A 179 31.04 -51.70 2.49
C GLU A 179 31.98 -50.89 3.38
N ASP A 180 32.30 -49.65 2.99
CA ASP A 180 33.14 -48.75 3.79
C ASP A 180 32.52 -48.41 5.15
N LEU A 181 31.21 -48.62 5.34
CA LEU A 181 30.58 -48.52 6.66
C LEU A 181 31.21 -49.46 7.70
N GLN A 182 31.82 -50.58 7.29
CA GLN A 182 32.52 -51.50 8.19
C GLN A 182 33.79 -50.91 8.80
N LYS A 183 34.33 -49.82 8.22
CA LYS A 183 35.47 -49.08 8.78
C LYS A 183 35.06 -48.25 10.02
N VAL A 184 33.75 -48.06 10.24
CA VAL A 184 33.22 -47.34 11.39
C VAL A 184 33.16 -48.26 12.62
N SER A 185 33.82 -47.84 13.71
CA SER A 185 33.83 -48.59 14.97
C SER A 185 32.42 -48.83 15.52
N GLY A 186 32.04 -50.11 15.62
CA GLY A 186 30.71 -50.55 16.06
C GLY A 186 29.81 -51.08 14.93
N ILE A 187 30.27 -51.04 13.67
CA ILE A 187 29.59 -51.64 12.52
C ILE A 187 30.41 -52.84 12.04
N GLY A 188 30.23 -54.00 12.68
CA GLY A 188 30.83 -55.26 12.22
C GLY A 188 30.01 -55.94 11.11
N ILE A 189 30.50 -57.07 10.62
CA ILE A 189 29.89 -57.88 9.54
C ILE A 189 28.40 -58.14 9.78
N ALA A 190 28.03 -58.58 11.00
CA ALA A 190 26.65 -58.87 11.35
C ALA A 190 25.72 -57.65 11.25
N LYS A 191 26.23 -56.48 11.64
CA LYS A 191 25.48 -55.23 11.61
C LYS A 191 25.39 -54.66 10.21
N PHE A 192 26.50 -54.70 9.47
CA PHE A 192 26.54 -54.33 8.07
C PHE A 192 25.55 -55.15 7.22
N ALA A 193 25.43 -56.45 7.47
CA ALA A 193 24.48 -57.32 6.76
C ALA A 193 23.01 -56.88 6.91
N GLN A 194 22.66 -56.26 8.05
CA GLN A 194 21.32 -55.71 8.30
C GLN A 194 21.10 -54.35 7.60
N LEU A 195 22.19 -53.60 7.39
CA LEU A 195 22.16 -52.25 6.85
C LEU A 195 22.26 -52.20 5.32
N LYS A 196 22.96 -53.14 4.69
CA LYS A 196 23.34 -53.08 3.26
C LYS A 196 22.18 -52.82 2.29
N ASN A 197 20.97 -53.28 2.61
CA ASN A 197 19.78 -53.11 1.76
C ASN A 197 19.02 -51.80 2.02
N GLN A 198 19.41 -51.05 3.04
CA GLN A 198 18.74 -49.81 3.49
C GLN A 198 19.60 -48.58 3.27
N VAL A 199 20.79 -48.73 2.70
CA VAL A 199 21.75 -47.65 2.51
C VAL A 199 22.29 -47.63 1.09
N SER A 200 22.65 -46.45 0.61
CA SER A 200 23.28 -46.22 -0.70
C SER A 200 24.41 -45.19 -0.56
N VAL A 201 25.28 -45.09 -1.55
CA VAL A 201 26.39 -44.12 -1.61
C VAL A 201 25.97 -42.86 -2.35
#